data_AF-A0A2W5SFL4-F1
#
_entry.id   AF-A0A2W5SFL4-F1
#
_cell.length_a   1.000
_cell.length_b   1.000
_cell.length_c   1.000
_cell.angle_alpha   90.00
_cell.angle_beta   90.00
_cell.angle_gamma   90.00
#
_symmetry.space_group_name_H-M   'P 1'
#
loop_
_entity.id
_entity.type
_entity.pdbx_description
1 polymer ?
#
loop_
_entity_poly.entity_id
_entity_poly.type
_entity_poly.pdbx_seq_one_letter_code
_entity_poly.pdbx_strand_id
1 'polypeptide(L)'
;MTSDHAELYDTEIARRYFAKFERITGHLPRIAAELEVQGKLTRLDARVIGGYVQGIAATFRTLSYKYLMTGREALAGKLTFDRHESGFPVAQELMVMANDAQQAERHLAGMASEPELKDRMIRQIVGDLTIPTKLQFALSQRYYYDALLAGGLFWARNDPDAQWLEDRGDRRVFLVHWAVYDHGLNLPVIYLMEVEDSGRTALPNDDRRWPEVRAHLMAQSLAGLKLLTIAQGFDKDFDDLHPKRLRRIHIGPMYSDDFTLQSGPISEVLADANAAPGEDWALVWTVEDLLSEREETVKEGWFGSDQRQIFTLDPFAGRGAETGATTTERMVILPERPFQVLAERNPAGFADVRKYVVGSDGRVMAVR
;
A
#
# COMPACT_ATOMS: atom_id res chain seq x y z
N MET A 1 25.88 8.32 8.91
CA MET A 1 24.48 8.24 8.47
C MET A 1 24.47 8.53 6.98
N THR A 2 24.69 7.50 6.18
CA THR A 2 24.42 7.56 4.73
C THR A 2 22.92 7.82 4.58
N SER A 3 22.53 8.82 3.78
CA SER A 3 21.12 9.03 3.48
C SER A 3 20.70 7.94 2.51
N ASP A 4 19.85 7.02 2.97
CA ASP A 4 19.31 5.90 2.16
C ASP A 4 18.31 6.38 1.09
N HIS A 5 18.07 7.69 1.04
CA HIS A 5 17.19 8.36 0.10
C HIS A 5 17.93 8.83 -1.14
N ALA A 6 17.30 8.66 -2.30
CA ALA A 6 17.79 9.15 -3.58
C ALA A 6 16.78 10.13 -4.20
N GLU A 7 17.31 11.17 -4.85
CA GLU A 7 16.52 12.10 -5.64
C GLU A 7 16.57 11.71 -7.13
N LEU A 8 15.44 11.85 -7.83
CA LEU A 8 15.39 11.72 -9.28
C LEU A 8 15.64 13.10 -9.92
N TYR A 9 16.78 13.27 -10.60
CA TYR A 9 17.21 14.56 -11.18
C TYR A 9 16.85 14.73 -12.65
N ASP A 10 16.66 13.63 -13.37
CA ASP A 10 16.47 13.59 -14.82
C ASP A 10 15.02 13.27 -15.19
N THR A 11 14.51 13.92 -16.24
CA THR A 11 13.12 13.76 -16.69
C THR A 11 12.81 12.34 -17.18
N GLU A 12 13.73 11.75 -17.94
CA GLU A 12 13.53 10.42 -18.51
C GLU A 12 13.58 9.36 -17.41
N ILE A 13 14.52 9.50 -16.47
CA ILE A 13 14.62 8.63 -15.29
C ILE A 13 13.34 8.73 -14.44
N ALA A 14 12.85 9.95 -14.15
CA ALA A 14 11.62 10.14 -13.38
C ALA A 14 10.39 9.50 -14.06
N ARG A 15 10.27 9.65 -15.38
CA ARG A 15 9.19 9.03 -16.16
C ARG A 15 9.28 7.50 -16.13
N ARG A 16 10.48 6.93 -16.28
CA ARG A 16 10.69 5.47 -16.20
C ARG A 16 10.33 4.93 -14.82
N TYR A 17 10.67 5.65 -13.75
CA TYR A 17 10.31 5.27 -12.38
C TYR A 17 8.78 5.20 -12.19
N PHE A 18 8.06 6.25 -12.55
CA PHE A 18 6.59 6.26 -12.41
C PHE A 18 5.91 5.26 -13.33
N ALA A 19 6.39 5.11 -14.57
CA ALA A 19 5.85 4.11 -15.51
C ALA A 19 6.04 2.67 -14.98
N LYS A 20 7.15 2.39 -14.28
CA LYS A 20 7.39 1.11 -13.61
C LYS A 20 6.34 0.86 -12.52
N PHE A 21 6.09 1.83 -11.65
CA PHE A 21 5.05 1.71 -10.62
C PHE A 21 3.63 1.61 -11.19
N GLU A 22 3.32 2.35 -12.26
CA GLU A 22 2.03 2.24 -12.94
C GLU A 22 1.80 0.81 -13.46
N ARG A 23 2.82 0.19 -14.07
CA ARG A 23 2.75 -1.22 -14.48
C ARG A 23 2.56 -2.14 -13.29
N ILE A 24 3.43 -2.04 -12.28
CA ILE A 24 3.37 -2.90 -11.07
C ILE A 24 1.99 -2.84 -10.42
N THR A 25 1.51 -1.64 -10.11
CA THR A 25 0.22 -1.43 -9.45
C THR A 25 -0.96 -1.88 -10.31
N GLY A 26 -0.84 -1.82 -11.64
CA GLY A 26 -1.82 -2.37 -12.58
C GLY A 26 -2.00 -3.90 -12.51
N HIS A 27 -1.00 -4.64 -12.03
CA HIS A 27 -1.08 -6.10 -11.88
C HIS A 27 -1.66 -6.54 -10.52
N LEU A 28 -1.51 -5.73 -9.47
CA LEU A 28 -1.88 -6.07 -8.10
C LEU A 28 -3.36 -6.47 -7.89
N PRO A 29 -4.36 -5.86 -8.56
CA PRO A 29 -5.74 -6.32 -8.44
C PRO A 29 -5.95 -7.77 -8.94
N ARG A 30 -5.17 -8.20 -9.95
CA ARG A 30 -5.21 -9.58 -10.45
C ARG A 30 -4.59 -10.56 -9.46
N ILE A 31 -3.56 -10.14 -8.72
CA ILE A 31 -2.98 -10.95 -7.64
C ILE A 31 -4.01 -11.18 -6.53
N ALA A 32 -4.72 -10.12 -6.11
CA ALA A 32 -5.78 -10.24 -5.12
C ALA A 32 -6.93 -11.16 -5.61
N ALA A 33 -7.31 -11.09 -6.88
CA ALA A 33 -8.30 -12.00 -7.47
C ALA A 33 -7.81 -13.46 -7.51
N GLU A 34 -6.54 -13.70 -7.84
CA GLU A 34 -5.97 -15.05 -7.83
C GLU A 34 -5.89 -15.64 -6.41
N LEU A 35 -5.57 -14.81 -5.41
CA LEU A 35 -5.63 -15.19 -4.00
C LEU A 35 -7.07 -15.51 -3.54
N GLU A 36 -8.08 -14.83 -4.08
CA GLU A 36 -9.49 -15.18 -3.86
C GLU A 36 -9.82 -16.56 -4.45
N VAL A 37 -9.46 -16.81 -5.71
CA VAL A 37 -9.69 -18.10 -6.39
C VAL A 37 -9.04 -19.26 -5.63
N GLN A 38 -7.88 -19.02 -5.03
CA GLN A 38 -7.15 -19.99 -4.20
C GLN A 38 -7.72 -20.15 -2.78
N GLY A 39 -8.79 -19.43 -2.43
CA GLY A 39 -9.44 -19.49 -1.12
C GLY A 39 -8.65 -18.80 0.00
N LYS A 40 -7.64 -17.97 -0.33
CA LYS A 40 -6.84 -17.22 0.65
C LYS A 40 -7.46 -15.88 1.03
N LEU A 41 -8.29 -15.34 0.15
CA LEU A 41 -9.08 -14.12 0.36
C LEU A 41 -10.55 -14.42 0.15
N THR A 42 -11.41 -13.75 0.92
CA THR A 42 -12.83 -13.67 0.56
C THR A 42 -13.02 -12.67 -0.59
N ARG A 43 -14.18 -12.73 -1.26
CA ARG A 43 -14.59 -11.74 -2.27
C ARG A 43 -14.56 -10.30 -1.74
N LEU A 44 -14.89 -10.12 -0.46
CA LEU A 44 -14.88 -8.80 0.16
C LEU A 44 -13.44 -8.36 0.43
N ASP A 45 -12.58 -9.23 0.98
CA ASP A 45 -11.16 -8.91 1.21
C ASP A 45 -10.50 -8.47 -0.12
N ALA A 46 -10.68 -9.24 -1.20
CA ALA A 46 -10.12 -8.93 -2.51
C ALA A 46 -10.59 -7.57 -3.06
N ARG A 47 -11.88 -7.24 -2.87
CA ARG A 47 -12.44 -5.94 -3.28
C ARG A 47 -11.85 -4.77 -2.49
N VAL A 48 -11.77 -4.91 -1.16
CA VAL A 48 -11.20 -3.89 -0.26
C VAL A 48 -9.73 -3.65 -0.58
N ILE A 49 -8.94 -4.72 -0.71
CA ILE A 49 -7.53 -4.65 -1.11
C ILE A 49 -7.39 -3.98 -2.48
N GLY A 50 -8.24 -4.35 -3.44
CA GLY A 50 -8.29 -3.72 -4.76
C GLY A 50 -8.51 -2.21 -4.69
N GLY A 51 -9.38 -1.74 -3.80
CA GLY A 51 -9.60 -0.31 -3.55
C GLY A 51 -8.34 0.40 -3.03
N TYR A 52 -7.66 -0.16 -2.03
CA TYR A 52 -6.40 0.42 -1.52
C TYR A 52 -5.29 0.42 -2.58
N VAL A 53 -5.16 -0.66 -3.35
CA VAL A 53 -4.21 -0.77 -4.47
C VAL A 53 -4.47 0.30 -5.53
N GLN A 54 -5.75 0.54 -5.88
CA GLN A 54 -6.12 1.63 -6.79
C GLN A 54 -5.75 3.00 -6.20
N GLY A 55 -5.93 3.19 -4.89
CA GLY A 55 -5.50 4.39 -4.20
C GLY A 55 -3.99 4.62 -4.27
N ILE A 56 -3.18 3.56 -4.10
CA ILE A 56 -1.72 3.62 -4.25
C ILE A 56 -1.35 4.03 -5.69
N ALA A 57 -1.97 3.40 -6.69
CA ALA A 57 -1.76 3.75 -8.09
C ALA A 57 -2.12 5.23 -8.38
N ALA A 58 -3.24 5.70 -7.83
CA ALA A 58 -3.69 7.09 -7.98
C ALA A 58 -2.73 8.08 -7.31
N THR A 59 -2.22 7.76 -6.11
CA THR A 59 -1.17 8.55 -5.43
C THR A 59 0.08 8.67 -6.29
N PHE A 60 0.56 7.57 -6.85
CA PHE A 60 1.79 7.56 -7.65
C PHE A 60 1.62 8.30 -8.98
N ARG A 61 0.46 8.14 -9.63
CA ARG A 61 0.11 8.94 -10.82
C ARG A 61 0.05 10.43 -10.49
N THR A 62 -0.51 10.80 -9.33
CA THR A 62 -0.59 12.20 -8.89
C THR A 62 0.81 12.77 -8.65
N LEU A 63 1.70 12.04 -7.97
CA LEU A 63 3.12 12.42 -7.83
C LEU A 63 3.82 12.53 -9.19
N SER A 64 3.47 11.69 -10.16
CA SER A 64 4.04 11.77 -11.52
C SER A 64 3.72 13.10 -12.21
N TYR A 65 2.56 13.72 -11.95
CA TYR A 65 2.21 15.05 -12.47
C TYR A 65 3.02 16.15 -11.78
N LYS A 66 3.19 16.06 -10.45
CA LYS A 66 4.01 16.99 -9.66
C LYS A 66 5.44 17.05 -10.21
N TYR A 67 6.02 15.88 -10.45
CA TYR A 67 7.41 15.71 -10.88
C TYR A 67 7.59 15.54 -12.40
N LEU A 68 6.55 15.83 -13.21
CA LEU A 68 6.58 15.62 -14.66
C LEU A 68 7.66 16.45 -15.37
N MET A 69 8.02 17.60 -14.77
CA MET A 69 8.94 18.60 -15.32
C MET A 69 10.30 18.64 -14.60
N THR A 70 10.58 17.65 -13.74
CA THR A 70 11.88 17.44 -13.12
C THR A 70 13.00 17.49 -14.16
N GLY A 71 14.07 18.25 -13.90
CA GLY A 71 15.20 18.44 -14.82
C GLY A 71 14.95 19.41 -15.98
N ARG A 72 13.70 19.86 -16.20
CA ARG A 72 13.35 20.84 -17.25
C ARG A 72 12.91 22.19 -16.72
N GLU A 73 12.39 22.24 -15.50
CA GLU A 73 12.03 23.47 -14.81
C GLU A 73 12.53 23.40 -13.36
N ALA A 74 13.24 24.43 -12.90
CA ALA A 74 13.90 24.42 -11.59
C ALA A 74 12.89 24.31 -10.44
N LEU A 75 11.70 24.87 -10.62
CA LEU A 75 10.60 24.85 -9.65
C LEU A 75 9.82 23.53 -9.62
N ALA A 76 10.09 22.57 -10.52
CA ALA A 76 9.41 21.28 -10.53
C ALA A 76 9.81 20.35 -9.38
N GLY A 77 10.87 20.70 -8.66
CA GLY A 77 11.42 19.86 -7.60
C GLY A 77 11.95 18.53 -8.12
N LYS A 78 12.15 17.59 -7.21
CA LYS A 78 12.63 16.24 -7.48
C LYS A 78 11.92 15.29 -6.53
N LEU A 79 11.54 14.12 -7.04
CA LEU A 79 11.02 13.07 -6.20
C LEU A 79 12.14 12.51 -5.33
N THR A 80 11.90 12.42 -4.02
CA THR A 80 12.74 11.63 -3.12
C THR A 80 12.11 10.25 -2.91
N PHE A 81 12.89 9.20 -3.10
CA PHE A 81 12.47 7.82 -2.85
C PHE A 81 13.54 7.06 -2.06
N ASP A 82 13.13 6.01 -1.38
CA ASP A 82 14.04 5.14 -0.66
C ASP A 82 14.64 4.11 -1.62
N ARG A 83 15.96 4.17 -1.80
CA ARG A 83 16.69 3.33 -2.76
C ARG A 83 17.22 2.04 -2.12
N HIS A 84 17.33 1.98 -0.80
CA HIS A 84 18.05 0.92 -0.10
C HIS A 84 17.15 -0.05 0.65
N GLU A 85 15.94 0.36 1.03
CA GLU A 85 15.01 -0.52 1.73
C GLU A 85 13.75 -0.78 0.91
N SER A 86 12.97 0.26 0.61
CA SER A 86 11.61 0.07 0.09
C SER A 86 11.46 0.14 -1.43
N GLY A 87 12.17 1.05 -2.11
CA GLY A 87 11.97 1.36 -3.53
C GLY A 87 10.83 2.37 -3.81
N PHE A 88 10.08 2.79 -2.78
CA PHE A 88 8.91 3.67 -2.88
C PHE A 88 9.28 5.14 -2.58
N PRO A 89 8.47 6.12 -3.02
CA PRO A 89 8.56 7.51 -2.56
C PRO A 89 8.65 7.59 -1.03
N VAL A 90 9.42 8.52 -0.49
CA VAL A 90 9.52 8.64 0.97
C VAL A 90 8.20 9.15 1.56
N ALA A 91 7.85 8.74 2.78
CA ALA A 91 6.60 9.14 3.45
C ALA A 91 6.38 10.67 3.49
N GLN A 92 7.48 11.46 3.53
CA GLN A 92 7.43 12.93 3.46
C GLN A 92 6.74 13.44 2.17
N GLU A 93 6.87 12.74 1.04
CA GLU A 93 6.19 13.10 -0.22
C GLU A 93 4.67 13.08 -0.07
N LEU A 94 4.14 12.09 0.67
CA LEU A 94 2.71 11.98 0.95
C LEU A 94 2.24 13.07 1.93
N MET A 95 3.07 13.46 2.90
CA MET A 95 2.75 14.57 3.81
C MET A 95 2.65 15.90 3.08
N VAL A 96 3.61 16.19 2.19
CA VAL A 96 3.58 17.40 1.36
C VAL A 96 2.36 17.37 0.45
N MET A 97 2.07 16.21 -0.16
CA MET A 97 0.89 16.04 -1.02
C MET A 97 -0.42 16.27 -0.25
N ALA A 98 -0.53 15.82 1.00
CA ALA A 98 -1.70 16.06 1.84
C ALA A 98 -1.87 17.55 2.18
N ASN A 99 -0.78 18.29 2.39
CA ASN A 99 -0.81 19.73 2.57
C ASN A 99 -1.22 20.48 1.28
N ASP A 100 -0.71 20.02 0.13
CA ASP A 100 -1.06 20.59 -1.18
C ASP A 100 -2.56 20.36 -1.48
N ALA A 101 -3.12 19.20 -1.10
CA ALA A 101 -4.54 18.88 -1.29
C ALA A 101 -5.48 19.87 -0.58
N GLN A 102 -5.12 20.36 0.62
CA GLN A 102 -5.92 21.35 1.36
C GLN A 102 -6.04 22.69 0.64
N GLN A 103 -5.12 22.99 -0.28
CA GLN A 103 -5.06 24.26 -1.00
C GLN A 103 -5.38 24.12 -2.49
N ALA A 104 -5.71 22.91 -2.96
CA ALA A 104 -5.84 22.59 -4.38
C ALA A 104 -6.93 23.43 -5.08
N GLU A 105 -8.10 23.63 -4.46
CA GLU A 105 -9.16 24.48 -5.03
C GLU A 105 -8.68 25.92 -5.25
N ARG A 106 -7.99 26.48 -4.25
CA ARG A 106 -7.44 27.84 -4.30
C ARG A 106 -6.38 27.97 -5.38
N HIS A 107 -5.52 26.98 -5.53
CA HIS A 107 -4.53 26.95 -6.61
C HIS A 107 -5.20 26.91 -7.97
N LEU A 108 -6.16 25.99 -8.18
CA LEU A 108 -6.84 25.81 -9.46
C LEU A 108 -7.65 27.04 -9.89
N ALA A 109 -8.26 27.77 -8.95
CA ALA A 109 -8.97 29.02 -9.24
C ALA A 109 -8.06 30.09 -9.88
N GLY A 110 -6.76 30.08 -9.56
CA GLY A 110 -5.75 30.98 -10.14
C GLY A 110 -5.11 30.46 -11.43
N MET A 111 -5.42 29.25 -11.88
CA MET A 111 -4.78 28.61 -13.02
C MET A 111 -5.66 28.65 -14.27
N ALA A 112 -5.04 28.89 -15.42
CA ALA A 112 -5.70 28.73 -16.72
C ALA A 112 -6.18 27.27 -16.91
N SER A 113 -7.26 27.10 -17.65
CA SER A 113 -7.80 25.77 -17.98
C SER A 113 -6.82 24.95 -18.82
N GLU A 114 -6.96 23.63 -18.78
CA GLU A 114 -6.17 22.73 -19.64
C GLU A 114 -6.26 23.11 -21.13
N PRO A 115 -7.45 23.35 -21.72
CA PRO A 115 -7.56 23.78 -23.11
C PRO A 115 -6.85 25.10 -23.39
N GLU A 116 -6.94 26.08 -22.49
CA GLU A 116 -6.27 27.38 -22.66
C GLU A 116 -4.73 27.24 -22.60
N LEU A 117 -4.21 26.44 -21.66
CA LEU A 117 -2.77 26.18 -21.58
C LEU A 117 -2.26 25.50 -22.85
N LYS A 118 -3.02 24.51 -23.37
CA LYS A 118 -2.71 23.83 -24.63
C LYS A 118 -2.74 24.79 -25.83
N ASP A 119 -3.75 25.66 -25.93
CA ASP A 119 -3.83 26.68 -26.99
C ASP A 119 -2.63 27.64 -26.95
N ARG A 120 -2.28 28.17 -25.77
CA ARG A 120 -1.10 29.05 -25.60
C ARG A 120 0.20 28.35 -25.99
N MET A 121 0.35 27.05 -25.65
CA MET A 121 1.51 26.26 -26.06
C MET A 121 1.60 26.13 -27.59
N ILE A 122 0.48 25.84 -28.28
CA ILE A 122 0.44 25.73 -29.74
C ILE A 122 0.84 27.07 -30.37
N ARG A 123 0.31 28.20 -29.89
CA ARG A 123 0.66 29.52 -30.39
C ARG A 123 2.14 29.85 -30.22
N GLN A 124 2.73 29.54 -29.06
CA GLN A 124 4.15 29.75 -28.83
C GLN A 124 5.03 28.85 -29.72
N ILE A 125 4.64 27.58 -29.91
CA ILE A 125 5.37 26.64 -30.77
C ILE A 125 5.32 27.09 -32.23
N VAL A 126 4.16 27.49 -32.73
CA VAL A 126 3.99 27.84 -34.16
C VAL A 126 4.43 29.26 -34.46
N GLY A 127 4.17 30.20 -33.55
CA GLY A 127 4.49 31.62 -33.71
C GLY A 127 5.96 31.94 -33.43
N ASP A 128 6.47 31.47 -32.29
CA ASP A 128 7.81 31.81 -31.82
C ASP A 128 8.85 30.72 -32.13
N LEU A 129 8.40 29.53 -32.57
CA LEU A 129 9.25 28.36 -32.81
C LEU A 129 10.07 27.95 -31.57
N THR A 130 9.52 28.15 -30.37
CA THR A 130 10.17 27.81 -29.09
C THR A 130 9.41 26.74 -28.31
N ILE A 131 10.14 26.00 -27.46
CA ILE A 131 9.55 25.00 -26.57
C ILE A 131 8.89 25.73 -25.37
N PRO A 132 7.59 25.53 -25.12
CA PRO A 132 6.86 26.27 -24.10
C PRO A 132 7.01 25.66 -22.71
N THR A 133 8.24 25.50 -22.21
CA THR A 133 8.55 24.78 -20.95
C THR A 133 7.76 25.32 -19.75
N LYS A 134 7.61 26.65 -19.62
CA LYS A 134 6.84 27.27 -18.54
C LYS A 134 5.35 26.92 -18.60
N LEU A 135 4.77 26.85 -19.79
CA LEU A 135 3.37 26.44 -19.98
C LEU A 135 3.20 24.93 -19.77
N GLN A 136 4.18 24.12 -20.15
CA GLN A 136 4.20 22.67 -19.83
C GLN A 136 4.22 22.44 -18.31
N PHE A 137 5.02 23.23 -17.58
CA PHE A 137 5.02 23.20 -16.11
C PHE A 137 3.69 23.65 -15.52
N ALA A 138 3.11 24.76 -15.99
CA ALA A 138 1.80 25.20 -15.55
C ALA A 138 0.73 24.11 -15.77
N LEU A 139 0.77 23.41 -16.91
CA LEU A 139 -0.15 22.30 -17.20
C LEU A 139 0.08 21.09 -16.29
N SER A 140 1.33 20.74 -15.99
CA SER A 140 1.62 19.62 -15.08
C SER A 140 1.13 19.90 -13.65
N GLN A 141 1.31 21.14 -13.18
CA GLN A 141 0.77 21.58 -11.89
C GLN A 141 -0.76 21.56 -11.89
N ARG A 142 -1.41 21.91 -13.00
CA ARG A 142 -2.87 21.82 -13.12
C ARG A 142 -3.32 20.36 -12.98
N TYR A 143 -2.72 19.43 -13.72
CA TYR A 143 -3.03 18.01 -13.60
C TYR A 143 -2.80 17.46 -12.20
N TYR A 144 -1.75 17.93 -11.52
CA TYR A 144 -1.49 17.58 -10.13
C TYR A 144 -2.63 18.00 -9.20
N TYR A 145 -3.04 19.29 -9.22
CA TYR A 145 -4.12 19.77 -8.36
C TYR A 145 -5.50 19.21 -8.74
N ASP A 146 -5.79 19.04 -10.03
CA ASP A 146 -7.02 18.40 -10.50
C ASP A 146 -7.10 16.95 -9.96
N ALA A 147 -5.97 16.21 -9.96
CA ALA A 147 -5.90 14.86 -9.40
C ALA A 147 -6.04 14.84 -7.87
N LEU A 148 -5.51 15.84 -7.15
CA LEU A 148 -5.70 15.99 -5.71
C LEU A 148 -7.18 16.20 -5.36
N LEU A 149 -7.90 17.04 -6.11
CA LEU A 149 -9.33 17.28 -5.91
C LEU A 149 -10.20 16.07 -6.27
N ALA A 150 -9.81 15.31 -7.30
CA ALA A 150 -10.53 14.10 -7.67
C ALA A 150 -10.57 13.05 -6.54
N GLY A 151 -9.59 13.09 -5.62
CA GLY A 151 -9.53 12.20 -4.47
C GLY A 151 -9.24 10.74 -4.84
N GLY A 152 -9.65 9.81 -3.99
CA GLY A 152 -9.36 8.38 -4.16
C GLY A 152 -7.87 8.04 -4.04
N LEU A 153 -7.11 8.85 -3.32
CA LEU A 153 -5.68 8.69 -3.10
C LEU A 153 -5.42 7.84 -1.84
N PHE A 154 -4.28 7.14 -1.83
CA PHE A 154 -3.75 6.51 -0.62
C PHE A 154 -2.89 7.52 0.14
N TRP A 155 -3.28 7.77 1.39
CA TRP A 155 -2.63 8.74 2.27
C TRP A 155 -1.72 8.08 3.31
N ALA A 156 -0.98 8.89 4.06
CA ALA A 156 -0.23 8.43 5.22
C ALA A 156 -1.14 7.72 6.25
N ARG A 157 -2.39 8.15 6.36
CA ARG A 157 -3.44 7.55 7.17
C ARG A 157 -4.71 7.44 6.34
N ASN A 158 -5.24 6.23 6.22
CA ASN A 158 -6.51 5.93 5.56
C ASN A 158 -7.42 5.36 6.64
N ASP A 159 -8.42 6.16 7.05
CA ASP A 159 -9.20 5.91 8.26
C ASP A 159 -9.95 4.57 8.20
N PRO A 160 -10.22 3.94 9.37
CA PRO A 160 -10.97 2.71 9.40
C PRO A 160 -12.41 2.88 8.94
N ASP A 161 -12.85 1.93 8.12
CA ASP A 161 -14.23 1.73 7.68
C ASP A 161 -14.68 0.31 8.04
N ALA A 162 -15.99 0.09 8.11
CA ALA A 162 -16.57 -1.15 8.58
C ALA A 162 -17.69 -1.62 7.64
N GLN A 163 -17.57 -2.86 7.19
CA GLN A 163 -18.50 -3.53 6.28
C GLN A 163 -19.20 -4.66 7.03
N TRP A 164 -20.54 -4.66 7.06
CA TRP A 164 -21.29 -5.78 7.65
C TRP A 164 -21.08 -7.06 6.83
N LEU A 165 -20.86 -8.18 7.52
CA LEU A 165 -20.70 -9.50 6.92
C LEU A 165 -21.95 -10.34 7.08
N GLU A 166 -22.33 -10.59 8.32
CA GLU A 166 -23.45 -11.43 8.70
C GLU A 166 -23.87 -11.17 10.16
N ASP A 167 -25.02 -11.72 10.55
CA ASP A 167 -25.41 -11.85 11.95
C ASP A 167 -25.15 -13.29 12.40
N ARG A 168 -24.40 -13.47 13.48
CA ARG A 168 -24.01 -14.76 14.04
C ARG A 168 -24.60 -14.91 15.44
N GLY A 169 -25.79 -15.50 15.51
CA GLY A 169 -26.57 -15.55 16.74
C GLY A 169 -26.98 -14.15 17.18
N ASP A 170 -26.61 -13.77 18.40
CA ASP A 170 -26.91 -12.44 18.96
C ASP A 170 -25.84 -11.38 18.64
N ARG A 171 -24.80 -11.74 17.87
CA ARG A 171 -23.69 -10.83 17.50
C ARG A 171 -23.73 -10.46 16.02
N ARG A 172 -23.32 -9.24 15.71
CA ARG A 172 -23.12 -8.78 14.32
C ARG A 172 -21.66 -8.93 13.95
N VAL A 173 -21.35 -9.44 12.77
CA VAL A 173 -19.97 -9.60 12.31
C VAL A 173 -19.65 -8.50 11.30
N PHE A 174 -18.56 -7.78 11.53
CA PHE A 174 -18.06 -6.74 10.62
C PHE A 174 -16.65 -7.07 10.14
N LEU A 175 -16.35 -6.70 8.90
CA LEU A 175 -15.00 -6.50 8.41
C LEU A 175 -14.63 -5.03 8.60
N VAL A 176 -13.78 -4.74 9.57
CA VAL A 176 -13.16 -3.43 9.75
C VAL A 176 -11.86 -3.40 8.95
N HIS A 177 -11.67 -2.39 8.11
CA HIS A 177 -10.46 -2.26 7.29
C HIS A 177 -9.91 -0.84 7.29
N TRP A 178 -8.60 -0.72 7.27
CA TRP A 178 -7.88 0.55 7.23
C TRP A 178 -6.50 0.36 6.60
N ALA A 179 -5.80 1.46 6.34
CA ALA A 179 -4.44 1.37 5.83
C ALA A 179 -3.58 2.55 6.26
N VAL A 180 -2.28 2.32 6.36
CA VAL A 180 -1.29 3.37 6.65
C VAL A 180 -0.15 3.30 5.66
N TYR A 181 0.49 4.43 5.43
CA TYR A 181 1.84 4.43 4.88
C TYR A 181 2.80 4.36 6.05
N ASP A 182 3.39 3.19 6.30
CA ASP A 182 4.28 2.98 7.43
C ASP A 182 5.57 3.78 7.19
N HIS A 183 5.90 4.65 8.13
CA HIS A 183 7.04 5.56 8.00
C HIS A 183 8.37 4.87 8.29
N GLY A 184 8.36 3.82 9.12
CA GLY A 184 9.55 3.06 9.46
C GLY A 184 9.95 2.11 8.33
N LEU A 185 8.96 1.46 7.69
CA LEU A 185 9.19 0.57 6.54
C LEU A 185 9.19 1.32 5.21
N ASN A 186 8.65 2.53 5.17
CA ASN A 186 8.40 3.30 3.95
C ASN A 186 7.55 2.53 2.92
N LEU A 187 6.47 1.88 3.38
CA LEU A 187 5.60 1.01 2.58
C LEU A 187 4.11 1.21 2.88
N PRO A 188 3.21 0.99 1.91
CA PRO A 188 1.78 0.84 2.17
C PRO A 188 1.48 -0.45 2.94
N VAL A 189 0.73 -0.33 4.03
CA VAL A 189 0.30 -1.43 4.89
C VAL A 189 -1.22 -1.40 5.05
N ILE A 190 -1.89 -2.49 4.69
CA ILE A 190 -3.34 -2.65 4.73
C ILE A 190 -3.71 -3.61 5.85
N TYR A 191 -4.74 -3.27 6.61
CA TYR A 191 -5.27 -4.08 7.70
C TYR A 191 -6.72 -4.47 7.44
N LEU A 192 -7.04 -5.73 7.72
CA LEU A 192 -8.38 -6.30 7.63
C LEU A 192 -8.67 -7.05 8.92
N MET A 193 -9.72 -6.67 9.63
CA MET A 193 -10.11 -7.26 10.90
C MET A 193 -11.55 -7.74 10.85
N GLU A 194 -11.78 -9.04 11.04
CA GLU A 194 -13.11 -9.57 11.31
C GLU A 194 -13.38 -9.44 12.81
N VAL A 195 -14.47 -8.76 13.16
CA VAL A 195 -14.85 -8.49 14.55
C VAL A 195 -16.31 -8.87 14.76
N GLU A 196 -16.59 -9.58 15.85
CA GLU A 196 -17.96 -9.77 16.31
C GLU A 196 -18.33 -8.67 17.32
N ASP A 197 -19.45 -7.99 17.09
CA ASP A 197 -19.98 -6.90 17.88
C ASP A 197 -21.20 -7.38 18.67
N SER A 198 -21.05 -7.47 19.99
CA SER A 198 -22.11 -7.77 20.95
C SER A 198 -22.76 -6.52 21.56
N GLY A 199 -22.37 -5.33 21.11
CA GLY A 199 -22.91 -4.07 21.60
C GLY A 199 -24.41 -3.93 21.32
N ARG A 200 -25.08 -2.97 21.96
CA ARG A 200 -26.52 -2.75 21.68
C ARG A 200 -26.72 -2.11 20.30
N THR A 201 -25.98 -1.04 20.02
CA THR A 201 -25.98 -0.34 18.73
C THR A 201 -24.97 -0.99 17.80
N ALA A 202 -25.23 -1.08 16.51
CA ALA A 202 -24.22 -1.59 15.56
C ALA A 202 -22.97 -0.71 15.58
N LEU A 203 -21.78 -1.32 15.63
CA LEU A 203 -20.49 -0.62 15.75
C LEU A 203 -20.39 0.65 14.88
N PRO A 204 -20.63 0.64 13.55
CA PRO A 204 -20.42 1.83 12.71
C PRO A 204 -21.42 2.97 12.98
N ASN A 205 -22.54 2.67 13.64
CA ASN A 205 -23.60 3.60 13.98
C ASN A 205 -23.55 4.04 15.46
N ASP A 206 -22.54 3.61 16.20
CA ASP A 206 -22.36 3.94 17.60
C ASP A 206 -21.48 5.19 17.74
N ASP A 207 -22.12 6.32 18.06
CA ASP A 207 -21.47 7.64 18.15
C ASP A 207 -20.36 7.73 19.21
N ARG A 208 -20.28 6.76 20.14
CA ARG A 208 -19.23 6.69 21.16
C ARG A 208 -18.15 5.69 20.78
N ARG A 209 -18.51 4.44 20.51
CA ARG A 209 -17.52 3.37 20.26
C ARG A 209 -16.82 3.54 18.93
N TRP A 210 -17.51 3.97 17.88
CA TRP A 210 -16.89 4.05 16.54
C TRP A 210 -15.74 5.06 16.45
N PRO A 211 -15.88 6.32 16.95
CA PRO A 211 -14.74 7.23 16.98
C PRO A 211 -13.56 6.72 17.82
N GLU A 212 -13.84 6.08 18.97
CA GLU A 212 -12.80 5.48 19.85
C GLU A 212 -12.05 4.34 19.13
N VAL A 213 -12.78 3.42 18.49
CA VAL A 213 -12.23 2.32 17.69
C VAL A 213 -11.34 2.85 16.56
N ARG A 214 -11.83 3.85 15.80
CA ARG A 214 -11.04 4.43 14.70
C ARG A 214 -9.73 5.04 15.19
N ALA A 215 -9.78 5.81 16.28
CA ALA A 215 -8.61 6.42 16.87
C ALA A 215 -7.62 5.37 17.41
N HIS A 216 -8.12 4.34 18.10
CA HIS A 216 -7.32 3.25 18.66
C HIS A 216 -6.57 2.48 17.56
N LEU A 217 -7.27 2.01 16.52
CA LEU A 217 -6.68 1.24 15.43
C LEU A 217 -5.63 2.06 14.65
N MET A 218 -5.91 3.33 14.40
CA MET A 218 -4.96 4.23 13.72
C MET A 218 -3.70 4.47 14.57
N ALA A 219 -3.84 4.67 15.88
CA ALA A 219 -2.71 4.90 16.78
C ALA A 219 -1.78 3.68 16.86
N GLN A 220 -2.33 2.47 16.94
CA GLN A 220 -1.55 1.24 17.03
C GLN A 220 -0.82 0.88 15.73
N SER A 221 -1.39 1.26 14.59
CA SER A 221 -0.82 0.95 13.27
C SER A 221 0.45 1.74 12.95
N LEU A 222 0.68 2.87 13.62
CA LEU A 222 1.85 3.73 13.40
C LEU A 222 3.04 3.37 14.31
N ALA A 223 2.88 2.42 15.23
CA ALA A 223 3.86 2.08 16.24
C ALA A 223 4.67 0.80 15.92
N GLY A 224 4.53 0.24 14.71
CA GLY A 224 5.24 -0.98 14.31
C GLY A 224 4.90 -2.20 15.18
N LEU A 225 3.72 -2.23 15.79
CA LEU A 225 3.32 -3.27 16.73
C LEU A 225 3.13 -4.62 16.02
N LYS A 226 3.32 -5.70 16.78
CA LYS A 226 2.96 -7.05 16.33
C LYS A 226 1.44 -7.18 16.22
N LEU A 227 0.94 -8.03 15.32
CA LEU A 227 -0.51 -8.25 15.17
C LEU A 227 -1.17 -8.69 16.48
N LEU A 228 -0.53 -9.60 17.23
CA LEU A 228 -1.01 -10.04 18.54
C LEU A 228 -1.21 -8.87 19.50
N THR A 229 -0.27 -7.93 19.54
CA THR A 229 -0.36 -6.76 20.45
C THR A 229 -1.52 -5.85 20.07
N ILE A 230 -1.76 -5.66 18.76
CA ILE A 230 -2.90 -4.89 18.25
C ILE A 230 -4.21 -5.59 18.65
N ALA A 231 -4.33 -6.88 18.35
CA ALA A 231 -5.56 -7.63 18.61
C ALA A 231 -5.88 -7.76 20.10
N GLN A 232 -4.86 -8.02 20.95
CA GLN A 232 -5.04 -8.07 22.41
C GLN A 232 -5.36 -6.70 23.00
N GLY A 233 -4.75 -5.63 22.50
CA GLY A 233 -5.06 -4.26 22.92
C GLY A 233 -6.51 -3.90 22.57
N PHE A 234 -6.94 -4.24 21.36
CA PHE A 234 -8.30 -4.00 20.88
C PHE A 234 -9.33 -4.82 21.69
N ASP A 235 -9.10 -6.13 21.82
CA ASP A 235 -9.98 -7.03 22.59
C ASP A 235 -10.08 -6.64 24.06
N LYS A 236 -9.03 -6.04 24.63
CA LYS A 236 -9.02 -5.56 26.02
C LYS A 236 -9.73 -4.23 26.20
N ASP A 237 -9.56 -3.30 25.27
CA ASP A 237 -10.05 -1.93 25.40
C ASP A 237 -11.53 -1.79 25.00
N PHE A 238 -12.11 -2.79 24.31
CA PHE A 238 -13.49 -2.80 23.85
C PHE A 238 -14.23 -4.10 24.23
N ASP A 239 -14.90 -4.11 25.38
CA ASP A 239 -15.50 -5.34 25.97
C ASP A 239 -16.62 -5.98 25.13
N ASP A 240 -17.22 -5.21 24.23
CA ASP A 240 -18.29 -5.67 23.34
C ASP A 240 -17.83 -5.95 21.90
N LEU A 241 -16.51 -5.87 21.63
CA LEU A 241 -15.92 -6.12 20.32
C LEU A 241 -14.88 -7.23 20.38
N HIS A 242 -15.14 -8.32 19.66
CA HIS A 242 -14.39 -9.56 19.74
C HIS A 242 -13.64 -9.81 18.42
N PRO A 243 -12.35 -9.44 18.29
CA PRO A 243 -11.59 -9.65 17.07
C PRO A 243 -11.34 -11.14 16.81
N LYS A 244 -11.85 -11.65 15.69
CA LYS A 244 -11.75 -13.07 15.31
C LYS A 244 -10.61 -13.35 14.36
N ARG A 245 -10.33 -12.41 13.46
CA ARG A 245 -9.21 -12.47 12.52
C ARG A 245 -8.64 -11.08 12.37
N LEU A 246 -7.32 -10.95 12.42
CA LEU A 246 -6.60 -9.74 12.05
C LEU A 246 -5.56 -10.09 11.00
N ARG A 247 -5.65 -9.46 9.84
CA ARG A 247 -4.73 -9.61 8.72
C ARG A 247 -4.01 -8.29 8.47
N ARG A 248 -2.69 -8.36 8.28
CA ARG A 248 -1.85 -7.24 7.84
C ARG A 248 -1.15 -7.60 6.53
N ILE A 249 -1.20 -6.69 5.57
CA ILE A 249 -0.66 -6.87 4.23
C ILE A 249 0.33 -5.75 3.94
N HIS A 250 1.58 -6.11 3.66
CA HIS A 250 2.61 -5.17 3.22
C HIS A 250 2.76 -5.24 1.70
N ILE A 251 2.67 -4.08 1.05
CA ILE A 251 2.84 -3.94 -0.40
C ILE A 251 4.24 -3.42 -0.69
N GLY A 252 5.20 -4.34 -0.84
CA GLY A 252 6.61 -4.08 -1.04
C GLY A 252 7.51 -4.87 -0.09
N PRO A 253 8.83 -4.66 -0.12
CA PRO A 253 9.54 -3.70 -0.97
C PRO A 253 9.47 -3.99 -2.46
N MET A 254 9.76 -2.97 -3.27
CA MET A 254 10.00 -3.07 -4.70
C MET A 254 11.51 -3.11 -4.93
N TYR A 255 11.97 -4.15 -5.62
CA TYR A 255 13.33 -4.31 -6.11
C TYR A 255 13.36 -3.96 -7.60
N SER A 256 14.40 -3.26 -8.01
CA SER A 256 14.66 -2.86 -9.38
C SER A 256 16.16 -2.76 -9.63
N ASP A 257 16.62 -3.35 -10.74
CA ASP A 257 18.02 -3.21 -11.15
C ASP A 257 18.36 -1.74 -11.48
N ASP A 258 17.46 -1.04 -12.17
CA ASP A 258 17.66 0.39 -12.51
C ASP A 258 17.63 1.35 -11.30
N PHE A 259 16.79 1.09 -10.29
CA PHE A 259 16.42 2.10 -9.30
C PHE A 259 16.85 1.80 -7.88
N THR A 260 17.09 0.55 -7.52
CA THR A 260 17.31 0.14 -6.12
C THR A 260 18.70 -0.44 -5.90
N LEU A 261 19.21 -0.35 -4.67
CA LEU A 261 20.50 -0.92 -4.25
C LEU A 261 20.35 -1.93 -3.11
N GLN A 262 19.19 -2.55 -2.96
CA GLN A 262 19.01 -3.58 -1.95
C GLN A 262 19.89 -4.78 -2.30
N SER A 263 20.58 -5.35 -1.32
CA SER A 263 21.40 -6.54 -1.51
C SER A 263 20.59 -7.82 -1.33
N GLY A 264 21.11 -8.93 -1.88
CA GLY A 264 20.54 -10.27 -1.70
C GLY A 264 20.19 -10.95 -3.04
N PRO A 265 19.71 -12.21 -2.98
CA PRO A 265 19.62 -13.04 -4.18
C PRO A 265 18.69 -12.49 -5.26
N ILE A 266 17.65 -11.73 -4.88
CA ILE A 266 16.73 -11.13 -5.85
C ILE A 266 17.39 -10.00 -6.65
N SER A 267 18.31 -9.24 -6.05
CA SER A 267 19.04 -8.18 -6.76
C SER A 267 19.98 -8.79 -7.80
N GLU A 268 20.69 -9.86 -7.45
CA GLU A 268 21.51 -10.61 -8.41
C GLU A 268 20.65 -11.16 -9.56
N VAL A 269 19.52 -11.79 -9.24
CA VAL A 269 18.57 -12.29 -10.26
C VAL A 269 18.13 -11.19 -11.23
N LEU A 270 17.82 -9.98 -10.72
CA LEU A 270 17.39 -8.86 -11.56
C LEU A 270 18.53 -8.35 -12.45
N ALA A 271 19.75 -8.23 -11.92
CA ALA A 271 20.93 -7.83 -12.69
C ALA A 271 21.24 -8.85 -13.80
N ASP A 272 21.19 -10.14 -13.50
CA ASP A 272 21.48 -11.21 -14.46
C ASP A 272 20.36 -11.41 -15.50
N ALA A 273 19.12 -11.06 -15.16
CA ALA A 273 17.99 -11.11 -16.09
C ALA A 273 18.22 -10.21 -17.31
N ASN A 274 18.93 -9.09 -17.11
CA ASN A 274 19.18 -8.04 -18.12
C ASN A 274 17.90 -7.74 -18.91
N ALA A 275 16.80 -7.56 -18.18
CA ALA A 275 15.46 -7.42 -18.74
C ALA A 275 15.30 -6.04 -19.39
N ALA A 276 14.34 -5.92 -20.30
CA ALA A 276 14.05 -4.63 -20.93
C ALA A 276 13.56 -3.61 -19.87
N PRO A 277 13.75 -2.29 -20.11
CA PRO A 277 13.29 -1.27 -19.18
C PRO A 277 11.81 -1.42 -18.80
N GLY A 278 11.54 -1.51 -17.51
CA GLY A 278 10.19 -1.71 -16.97
C GLY A 278 9.79 -3.18 -16.78
N GLU A 279 10.68 -4.13 -17.07
CA GLU A 279 10.58 -5.56 -16.73
C GLU A 279 11.64 -6.01 -15.71
N ASP A 280 12.55 -5.11 -15.34
CA ASP A 280 13.62 -5.29 -14.37
C ASP A 280 13.13 -4.99 -12.94
N TRP A 281 12.11 -5.72 -12.47
CA TRP A 281 11.58 -5.52 -11.13
C TRP A 281 11.06 -6.79 -10.46
N ALA A 282 11.01 -6.75 -9.13
CA ALA A 282 10.28 -7.71 -8.31
C ALA A 282 9.61 -6.97 -7.15
N LEU A 283 8.34 -7.27 -6.89
CA LEU A 283 7.60 -6.70 -5.75
C LEU A 283 7.31 -7.81 -4.74
N VAL A 284 7.63 -7.56 -3.48
CA VAL A 284 7.25 -8.45 -2.39
C VAL A 284 5.83 -8.13 -1.93
N TRP A 285 5.03 -9.16 -1.70
CA TRP A 285 3.71 -9.07 -1.09
C TRP A 285 3.69 -9.96 0.14
N THR A 286 3.62 -9.37 1.33
CA THR A 286 3.63 -10.12 2.60
C THR A 286 2.26 -10.09 3.25
N VAL A 287 1.72 -11.25 3.60
CA VAL A 287 0.48 -11.39 4.35
C VAL A 287 0.79 -12.00 5.71
N GLU A 288 0.40 -11.31 6.76
CA GLU A 288 0.41 -11.79 8.14
C GLU A 288 -1.04 -11.98 8.59
N ASP A 289 -1.35 -13.15 9.13
CA ASP A 289 -2.67 -13.48 9.66
C ASP A 289 -2.57 -13.86 11.13
N LEU A 290 -3.49 -13.33 11.92
CA LEU A 290 -3.73 -13.71 13.30
C LEU A 290 -5.17 -14.18 13.45
N LEU A 291 -5.38 -15.38 13.99
CA LEU A 291 -6.68 -15.98 14.21
C LEU A 291 -6.94 -16.16 15.71
N SER A 292 -8.16 -15.83 16.13
CA SER A 292 -8.68 -16.22 17.44
C SER A 292 -9.00 -17.71 17.42
N GLU A 293 -8.45 -18.46 18.39
CA GLU A 293 -8.64 -19.90 18.55
C GLU A 293 -9.88 -20.21 19.37
N ARG A 294 -10.06 -19.47 20.46
CA ARG A 294 -11.10 -19.70 21.46
C ARG A 294 -11.36 -18.42 22.27
N GLU A 295 -12.46 -18.43 22.99
CA GLU A 295 -12.81 -17.40 23.95
C GLU A 295 -12.62 -17.92 25.37
N GLU A 296 -12.24 -17.03 26.29
CA GLU A 296 -12.17 -17.31 27.72
C GLU A 296 -12.95 -16.26 28.51
N THR A 297 -13.74 -16.72 29.48
CA THR A 297 -14.44 -15.83 30.40
C THR A 297 -13.50 -15.37 31.50
N VAL A 298 -13.14 -14.09 31.48
CA VAL A 298 -12.25 -13.47 32.45
C VAL A 298 -13.07 -12.64 33.44
N LYS A 299 -12.82 -12.79 34.75
CA LYS A 299 -13.48 -11.96 35.76
C LYS A 299 -13.02 -10.51 35.62
N GLU A 300 -13.97 -9.60 35.49
CA GLU A 300 -13.71 -8.17 35.45
C GLU A 300 -14.23 -7.53 36.75
N GLY A 301 -13.30 -7.06 37.58
CA GLY A 301 -13.61 -6.50 38.89
C GLY A 301 -14.34 -7.47 39.83
N TRP A 302 -15.16 -6.93 40.72
CA TRP A 302 -15.85 -7.70 41.79
C TRP A 302 -17.21 -8.25 41.36
N PHE A 303 -17.80 -7.75 40.26
CA PHE A 303 -19.19 -8.00 39.91
C PHE A 303 -19.43 -8.36 38.42
N GLY A 304 -18.38 -8.48 37.60
CA GLY A 304 -18.51 -8.70 36.15
C GLY A 304 -17.61 -9.83 35.62
N SER A 305 -17.90 -10.26 34.39
CA SER A 305 -17.02 -11.12 33.61
C SER A 305 -17.18 -10.79 32.14
N ASP A 306 -16.05 -10.71 31.43
CA ASP A 306 -16.00 -10.48 29.99
C ASP A 306 -15.51 -11.71 29.27
N GLN A 307 -15.76 -11.75 27.96
CA GLN A 307 -15.15 -12.72 27.08
C GLN A 307 -13.95 -12.09 26.41
N ARG A 308 -12.80 -12.78 26.48
CA ARG A 308 -11.55 -12.36 25.85
C ARG A 308 -11.09 -13.42 24.87
N GLN A 309 -10.48 -12.97 23.78
CA GLN A 309 -10.00 -13.84 22.71
C GLN A 309 -8.61 -14.39 23.03
N ILE A 310 -8.43 -15.69 22.78
CA ILE A 310 -7.13 -16.35 22.84
C ILE A 310 -6.67 -16.62 21.40
N PHE A 311 -5.57 -15.99 21.00
CA PHE A 311 -5.05 -16.10 19.65
C PHE A 311 -4.04 -17.24 19.50
N THR A 312 -4.10 -17.93 18.36
CA THR A 312 -3.09 -18.94 17.99
C THR A 312 -1.83 -18.24 17.45
N LEU A 313 -0.66 -18.64 17.91
CA LEU A 313 0.64 -18.25 17.33
C LEU A 313 1.26 -19.42 16.58
N ASP A 314 2.11 -19.15 15.60
CA ASP A 314 2.81 -20.20 14.84
C ASP A 314 3.56 -21.17 15.77
N PRO A 315 3.16 -22.46 15.84
CA PRO A 315 3.75 -23.43 16.77
C PRO A 315 5.05 -24.06 16.25
N PHE A 316 5.40 -23.91 14.97
CA PHE A 316 6.57 -24.56 14.35
C PHE A 316 7.74 -23.61 14.14
N ALA A 317 7.53 -22.31 14.26
CA ALA A 317 8.62 -21.36 14.23
C ALA A 317 9.10 -21.07 15.65
N GLY A 318 10.40 -21.30 15.92
CA GLY A 318 11.11 -20.59 17.00
C GLY A 318 11.07 -19.04 16.86
N ARG A 319 10.36 -18.52 15.85
CA ARG A 319 10.02 -17.12 15.56
C ARG A 319 8.54 -16.77 15.76
N GLY A 320 7.64 -17.68 16.17
CA GLY A 320 6.22 -17.36 16.36
C GLY A 320 5.97 -16.28 17.43
N ALA A 321 6.82 -16.27 18.47
CA ALA A 321 6.89 -15.18 19.45
C ALA A 321 7.50 -13.88 18.89
N GLU A 322 8.33 -13.97 17.84
CA GLU A 322 8.94 -12.81 17.18
C GLU A 322 8.00 -12.13 16.18
N THR A 323 7.20 -12.88 15.41
CA THR A 323 6.25 -12.32 14.43
C THR A 323 4.95 -11.84 15.06
N GLY A 324 4.47 -12.54 16.11
CA GLY A 324 3.18 -12.24 16.75
C GLY A 324 1.99 -12.40 15.80
N ALA A 325 2.08 -13.35 14.88
CA ALA A 325 1.04 -13.75 13.93
C ALA A 325 0.84 -15.29 13.96
N THR A 326 -0.34 -15.76 13.58
CA THR A 326 -0.63 -17.20 13.39
C THR A 326 0.10 -17.75 12.18
N THR A 327 0.11 -17.00 11.06
CA THR A 327 0.86 -17.36 9.85
C THR A 327 1.44 -16.12 9.18
N THR A 328 2.60 -16.28 8.54
CA THR A 328 3.20 -15.26 7.67
C THR A 328 3.53 -15.89 6.33
N GLU A 329 2.94 -15.38 5.25
CA GLU A 329 3.25 -15.80 3.88
C GLU A 329 3.89 -14.65 3.12
N ARG A 330 5.04 -14.93 2.51
CA ARG A 330 5.72 -14.01 1.59
C ARG A 330 5.54 -14.50 0.17
N MET A 331 5.18 -13.58 -0.70
CA MET A 331 5.01 -13.81 -2.13
C MET A 331 5.89 -12.82 -2.89
N VAL A 332 6.32 -13.21 -4.09
CA VAL A 332 7.10 -12.35 -4.98
C VAL A 332 6.35 -12.25 -6.31
N ILE A 333 6.12 -11.03 -6.76
CA ILE A 333 5.52 -10.71 -8.03
C ILE A 333 6.64 -10.19 -8.93
N LEU A 334 6.84 -10.78 -10.10
CA LEU A 334 7.94 -10.43 -10.98
C LEU A 334 7.60 -10.74 -12.45
N PRO A 335 8.19 -10.04 -13.42
CA PRO A 335 8.02 -10.36 -14.84
C PRO A 335 8.64 -11.71 -15.22
N GLU A 336 8.23 -12.22 -16.38
CA GLU A 336 8.68 -13.52 -16.90
C GLU A 336 10.20 -13.64 -17.00
N ARG A 337 10.89 -12.60 -17.48
CA ARG A 337 12.34 -12.64 -17.69
C ARG A 337 13.13 -12.79 -16.37
N PRO A 338 12.92 -11.96 -15.33
CA PRO A 338 13.46 -12.22 -14.00
C PRO A 338 13.08 -13.59 -13.42
N PHE A 339 11.86 -14.06 -13.65
CA PHE A 339 11.44 -15.38 -13.16
C PHE A 339 12.24 -16.53 -13.78
N GLN A 340 12.54 -16.48 -15.09
CA GLN A 340 13.37 -17.49 -15.76
C GLN A 340 14.74 -17.61 -15.08
N VAL A 341 15.39 -16.48 -14.82
CA VAL A 341 16.70 -16.46 -14.12
C VAL A 341 16.58 -16.92 -12.67
N LEU A 342 15.51 -16.53 -11.97
CA LEU A 342 15.24 -17.00 -10.60
C LEU A 342 15.13 -18.53 -10.56
N ALA A 343 14.40 -19.12 -11.52
CA ALA A 343 14.20 -20.56 -11.62
C ALA A 343 15.49 -21.31 -11.96
N GLU A 344 16.30 -20.76 -12.86
CA GLU A 344 17.61 -21.33 -13.24
C GLU A 344 18.62 -21.28 -12.09
N ARG A 345 18.71 -20.13 -11.41
CA ARG A 345 19.63 -19.94 -10.28
C ARG A 345 19.22 -20.67 -9.02
N ASN A 346 17.91 -20.81 -8.79
CA ASN A 346 17.30 -21.42 -7.61
C ASN A 346 18.00 -21.02 -6.28
N PRO A 347 18.12 -19.72 -5.97
CA PRO A 347 18.81 -19.27 -4.78
C PRO A 347 18.09 -19.71 -3.51
N ALA A 348 18.87 -19.92 -2.44
CA ALA A 348 18.33 -20.27 -1.13
C ALA A 348 17.33 -19.21 -0.63
N GLY A 349 16.25 -19.66 0.03
CA GLY A 349 15.20 -18.79 0.56
C GLY A 349 14.02 -18.52 -0.39
N PHE A 350 14.08 -18.97 -1.65
CA PHE A 350 12.99 -18.81 -2.62
C PHE A 350 12.20 -20.10 -2.87
N ALA A 351 12.64 -21.26 -2.39
CA ALA A 351 11.95 -22.54 -2.63
C ALA A 351 10.48 -22.52 -2.15
N ASP A 352 10.22 -22.01 -0.94
CA ASP A 352 8.88 -22.00 -0.34
C ASP A 352 8.08 -20.71 -0.58
N VAL A 353 8.67 -19.74 -1.29
CA VAL A 353 8.05 -18.44 -1.59
C VAL A 353 7.11 -18.60 -2.77
N ARG A 354 5.86 -18.16 -2.67
CA ARG A 354 4.94 -18.18 -3.82
C ARG A 354 5.36 -17.11 -4.84
N LYS A 355 5.39 -17.46 -6.13
CA LYS A 355 5.73 -16.52 -7.21
C LYS A 355 4.50 -16.21 -8.05
N TYR A 356 4.34 -14.95 -8.41
CA TYR A 356 3.34 -14.49 -9.38
C TYR A 356 4.07 -13.90 -10.56
N VAL A 357 4.06 -14.63 -11.67
CA VAL A 357 4.79 -14.29 -12.88
C VAL A 357 3.90 -13.46 -13.78
N VAL A 358 4.35 -12.25 -14.12
CA VAL A 358 3.67 -11.35 -15.04
C VAL A 358 4.17 -11.64 -16.46
N GLY A 359 3.27 -12.14 -17.31
CA GLY A 359 3.54 -12.37 -18.73
C GLY A 359 3.50 -11.07 -19.54
N SER A 360 4.05 -11.12 -20.75
CA SER A 360 4.07 -9.98 -21.69
C SER A 360 2.68 -9.50 -22.14
N ASP A 361 1.67 -10.37 -22.08
CA ASP A 361 0.26 -10.03 -22.31
C ASP A 361 -0.43 -9.42 -21.06
N GLY A 362 0.34 -9.24 -19.98
CA GLY A 362 -0.11 -8.73 -18.69
C GLY A 362 -0.87 -9.76 -17.84
N ARG A 363 -1.05 -11.00 -18.30
CA ARG A 363 -1.63 -12.06 -17.47
C ARG A 363 -0.68 -12.42 -16.34
N VAL A 364 -1.27 -12.81 -15.22
CA VAL A 364 -0.52 -13.26 -14.05
C VAL A 364 -0.70 -14.76 -13.92
N MET A 365 0.40 -15.49 -13.76
CA MET A 365 0.41 -16.91 -13.46
C MET A 365 1.00 -17.15 -12.07
N ALA A 366 0.29 -17.91 -11.23
CA ALA A 366 0.82 -18.36 -9.96
C ALA A 366 1.73 -19.57 -10.17
N VAL A 367 2.96 -19.50 -9.67
CA VAL A 367 3.95 -20.57 -9.69
C VAL A 367 4.43 -20.83 -8.27
N ARG A 368 4.59 -22.12 -7.93
CA ARG A 368 5.11 -22.52 -6.63
C ARG A 368 6.60 -22.77 -6.71
#